data_AF-A0A0L1IJZ9-F1
#
_entry.id   AF-A0A0L1IJZ9-F1
#
_cell.length_a   1.000
_cell.length_b   1.000
_cell.length_c   1.000
_cell.angle_alpha   90.00
_cell.angle_beta   90.00
_cell.angle_gamma   90.00
#
_symmetry.space_group_name_H-M   'P 1'
#
loop_
_entity.id
_entity.type
_entity.pdbx_description
1 polymer ?
#
loop_
_entity_poly.entity_id
_entity_poly.type
_entity_poly.pdbx_seq_one_letter_code
_entity_poly.pdbx_strand_id
1 'polypeptide(L)'
;MSSSEPGRSSQKGSGNDGSMGIMDAASFVNKVKDRFAERPELFNEFLLILQAYQRESRPLRKVYEQVEDLFGGEPDLMKDFKKFLPETTAYGR
;
A
#
# COMPACT_ATOMS: atom_id res chain seq x y z
N MET A 1 -37.25 -17.57 43.14
CA MET A 1 -37.77 -16.26 42.76
C MET A 1 -36.59 -15.40 42.34
N SER A 2 -36.64 -14.91 41.10
CA SER A 2 -35.97 -13.73 40.51
C SER A 2 -34.48 -13.46 40.77
N SER A 3 -33.64 -13.56 39.72
CA SER A 3 -33.23 -12.46 38.80
C SER A 3 -31.91 -11.86 39.30
N SER A 4 -30.83 -11.65 38.54
CA SER A 4 -30.68 -11.18 37.17
C SER A 4 -29.23 -11.41 36.68
N GLU A 5 -29.06 -11.74 35.40
CA GLU A 5 -27.93 -11.26 34.56
C GLU A 5 -28.39 -9.92 33.93
N PRO A 6 -27.52 -8.93 33.57
CA PRO A 6 -26.49 -9.13 32.53
C PRO A 6 -25.18 -8.31 32.67
N GLY A 7 -24.12 -8.79 32.03
CA GLY A 7 -22.84 -8.08 31.95
C GLY A 7 -22.01 -8.54 30.76
N ARG A 8 -22.58 -8.36 29.56
CA ARG A 8 -21.97 -8.69 28.27
C ARG A 8 -20.67 -7.91 28.06
N SER A 9 -19.74 -8.59 27.38
CA SER A 9 -18.73 -8.04 26.48
C SER A 9 -17.56 -7.23 27.06
N SER A 10 -16.39 -7.85 26.99
CA SER A 10 -15.19 -7.18 26.51
C SER A 10 -14.47 -8.09 25.52
N GLN A 11 -15.11 -8.31 24.37
CA GLN A 11 -14.41 -8.68 23.15
C GLN A 11 -13.64 -7.44 22.70
N LYS A 12 -12.39 -7.30 23.14
CA LYS A 12 -11.47 -6.34 22.54
C LYS A 12 -10.69 -7.07 21.44
N GLY A 13 -11.33 -7.19 20.28
CA GLY A 13 -10.61 -7.44 19.03
C GLY A 13 -9.84 -6.18 18.66
N SER A 14 -8.52 -6.21 18.77
CA SER A 14 -7.56 -5.29 18.12
C SER A 14 -6.15 -5.81 18.42
N GLY A 15 -5.21 -5.94 17.49
CA GLY A 15 -5.20 -5.50 16.11
C GLY A 15 -4.61 -6.58 15.21
N ASN A 16 -5.31 -6.81 14.10
CA ASN A 16 -4.77 -7.49 12.94
C ASN A 16 -4.48 -6.40 11.88
N ASP A 17 -3.77 -5.34 12.29
CA ASP A 17 -3.50 -4.15 11.46
C ASP A 17 -2.42 -4.43 10.40
N GLY A 18 -1.58 -5.45 10.61
CA GLY A 18 -0.51 -5.82 9.68
C GLY A 18 -0.94 -6.65 8.46
N SER A 19 -2.12 -7.26 8.46
CA SER A 19 -2.53 -8.18 7.37
C SER A 19 -3.41 -7.51 6.31
N MET A 20 -4.05 -6.38 6.60
CA MET A 20 -4.70 -5.56 5.56
C MET A 20 -3.68 -4.96 4.59
N GLY A 21 -2.57 -4.41 5.11
CA GLY A 21 -1.54 -3.77 4.27
C GLY A 21 -0.85 -4.71 3.28
N ILE A 22 -0.62 -5.97 3.66
CA ILE A 22 -0.01 -6.98 2.75
C ILE A 22 -1.00 -7.38 1.65
N MET A 23 -2.28 -7.55 2.01
CA MET A 23 -3.33 -7.92 1.05
C MET A 23 -3.59 -6.78 0.05
N ASP A 24 -3.49 -5.53 0.50
CA ASP A 24 -3.58 -4.35 -0.34
C ASP A 24 -2.35 -4.22 -1.28
N ALA A 25 -1.14 -4.52 -0.81
CA ALA A 25 0.07 -4.42 -1.62
C ALA A 25 0.09 -5.46 -2.76
N ALA A 26 -0.31 -6.70 -2.47
CA ALA A 26 -0.40 -7.75 -3.49
C ALA A 26 -1.44 -7.39 -4.58
N SER A 27 -2.58 -6.83 -4.15
CA SER A 27 -3.63 -6.37 -5.06
C SER A 27 -3.15 -5.21 -5.93
N PHE A 28 -2.39 -4.27 -5.37
CA PHE A 28 -1.79 -3.17 -6.10
C PHE A 28 -0.78 -3.64 -7.15
N VAL A 29 0.11 -4.58 -6.79
CA VAL A 29 1.09 -5.14 -7.75
C VAL A 29 0.39 -5.86 -8.91
N ASN A 30 -0.67 -6.63 -8.63
CA ASN A 30 -1.47 -7.24 -9.70
C ASN A 30 -2.14 -6.19 -10.59
N LYS A 31 -2.71 -5.13 -10.01
CA LYS A 31 -3.29 -4.02 -10.78
C LYS A 31 -2.27 -3.35 -11.70
N VAL A 32 -1.07 -3.06 -11.20
CA VAL A 32 0.03 -2.51 -12.01
C VAL A 32 0.41 -3.49 -13.13
N LYS A 33 0.50 -4.79 -12.83
CA LYS A 33 0.79 -5.84 -13.82
C LYS A 33 -0.26 -5.91 -14.92
N ASP A 34 -1.54 -5.83 -14.58
CA ASP A 34 -2.64 -5.87 -15.55
C ASP A 34 -2.69 -4.59 -16.40
N ARG A 35 -2.44 -3.42 -15.78
CA ARG A 35 -2.36 -2.14 -16.50
C ARG A 35 -1.22 -2.10 -17.52
N PHE A 36 -0.09 -2.69 -17.19
CA PHE A 36 1.07 -2.77 -18.05
C PHE A 36 1.21 -4.15 -18.71
N ALA A 37 0.12 -4.92 -18.86
CA ALA A 37 0.15 -6.24 -19.46
C ALA A 37 0.65 -6.20 -20.92
N GLU A 38 0.34 -5.13 -21.65
CA GLU A 38 0.82 -4.88 -23.02
C GLU A 38 2.24 -4.28 -23.07
N ARG A 39 2.78 -3.84 -21.92
CA ARG A 39 4.07 -3.14 -21.78
C ARG A 39 4.86 -3.69 -20.58
N PRO A 40 5.34 -4.94 -20.63
CA PRO A 40 6.04 -5.58 -19.53
C PRO A 40 7.33 -4.87 -19.09
N GLU A 41 7.93 -4.07 -19.99
CA GLU A 41 9.05 -3.19 -19.69
C GLU A 41 8.73 -2.19 -18.57
N LEU A 42 7.52 -1.60 -18.57
CA LEU A 42 7.10 -0.65 -17.56
C LEU A 42 6.89 -1.33 -16.20
N PHE A 43 6.34 -2.55 -16.20
CA PHE A 43 6.22 -3.34 -14.97
C PHE A 43 7.59 -3.69 -14.38
N ASN A 44 8.56 -4.07 -15.21
CA ASN A 44 9.92 -4.32 -14.76
C ASN A 44 10.59 -3.05 -14.20
N GLU A 45 10.39 -1.91 -14.84
CA GLU A 45 10.93 -0.63 -14.38
C GLU A 45 10.34 -0.23 -13.01
N PHE A 46 9.04 -0.46 -12.80
CA PHE A 46 8.41 -0.30 -11.48
C PHE A 46 9.11 -1.16 -10.40
N LEU A 47 9.36 -2.44 -10.69
CA LEU A 47 10.05 -3.34 -9.77
C LEU A 47 11.49 -2.89 -9.49
N LEU A 48 12.21 -2.41 -10.50
CA LEU A 48 13.56 -1.88 -10.33
C LEU A 48 13.58 -0.66 -9.42
N ILE A 49 12.60 0.24 -9.55
CA ILE A 49 12.46 1.41 -8.66
C ILE A 49 12.21 0.97 -7.21
N LEU A 50 11.32 0.00 -6.98
CA LEU A 50 11.06 -0.57 -5.65
C LEU A 50 12.28 -1.28 -5.07
N GLN A 51 13.04 -2.02 -5.89
CA GLN A 51 14.28 -2.65 -5.46
C GLN A 51 15.35 -1.62 -5.10
N ALA A 52 15.48 -0.54 -5.87
CA ALA A 52 16.40 0.55 -5.57
C ALA A 52 16.05 1.25 -4.24
N TYR A 53 14.75 1.40 -3.92
CA TYR A 53 14.31 1.88 -2.61
C TYR A 53 14.81 0.98 -1.48
N GLN A 54 14.62 -0.35 -1.60
CA GLN A 54 15.00 -1.31 -0.56
C GLN A 54 16.51 -1.52 -0.43
N ARG A 55 17.22 -1.62 -1.57
CA ARG A 55 18.64 -1.98 -1.64
C ARG A 55 19.56 -0.81 -1.35
N GLU A 56 19.26 0.35 -1.92
CA GLU A 56 20.11 1.54 -1.83
C GLU A 56 19.61 2.52 -0.76
N SER A 57 18.53 2.19 -0.04
CA SER A 57 17.85 3.09 0.89
C SER A 57 17.59 4.45 0.25
N ARG A 58 17.18 4.45 -1.03
CA ARG A 58 16.95 5.69 -1.76
C ARG A 58 15.87 6.51 -1.06
N PRO A 59 15.99 7.84 -1.03
CA PRO A 59 14.98 8.68 -0.43
C PRO A 59 13.64 8.47 -1.13
N LEU A 60 12.57 8.35 -0.33
CA LEU A 60 11.23 8.08 -0.83
C LEU A 60 10.77 9.10 -1.88
N ARG A 61 11.22 10.35 -1.77
CA ARG A 61 10.97 11.40 -2.76
C ARG A 61 11.46 11.04 -4.17
N LYS A 62 12.64 10.41 -4.28
CA LYS A 62 13.19 9.98 -5.58
C LYS A 62 12.48 8.77 -6.16
N VAL A 63 11.99 7.89 -5.29
CA VAL A 63 11.15 6.75 -5.68
C VAL A 63 9.81 7.27 -6.20
N TYR A 64 9.21 8.23 -5.49
CA TYR A 64 7.97 8.88 -5.89
C TYR A 64 8.07 9.56 -7.27
N GLU A 65 9.09 10.38 -7.50
CA GLU A 65 9.32 11.06 -8.79
C GLU A 65 9.40 10.05 -9.96
N GLN A 66 10.17 8.96 -9.79
CA GLN A 66 10.29 7.95 -10.85
C GLN A 66 9.00 7.14 -11.07
N VAL A 67 8.25 6.84 -10.00
CA VAL A 67 6.96 6.17 -10.13
C VAL A 67 5.92 7.09 -10.78
N GLU A 68 5.97 8.40 -10.51
CA GLU A 68 5.11 9.41 -11.13
C GLU A 68 5.36 9.52 -12.63
N ASP A 69 6.63 9.55 -13.06
CA ASP A 69 7.00 9.53 -14.48
C ASP A 69 6.56 8.23 -15.15
N LEU A 70 6.77 7.08 -14.50
CA LEU A 70 6.37 5.77 -15.00
C LEU A 70 4.85 5.63 -15.14
N PHE A 71 4.11 6.16 -14.18
CA PHE A 71 2.64 6.16 -14.14
C PHE A 71 2.04 7.44 -14.72
N GLY A 72 2.76 8.24 -15.50
CA GLY A 72 2.32 9.57 -15.93
C GLY A 72 0.96 9.61 -16.66
N GLY A 73 0.46 8.47 -17.16
CA GLY A 73 -0.89 8.31 -17.73
C GLY A 73 -1.94 7.66 -16.82
N GLU A 74 -1.56 7.15 -15.65
CA GLU A 74 -2.39 6.31 -14.77
C GLU A 74 -2.50 6.92 -13.34
N PRO A 75 -3.31 7.98 -13.16
CA PRO A 75 -3.43 8.68 -11.88
C PRO A 75 -4.04 7.81 -10.76
N ASP A 76 -4.80 6.77 -11.11
CA ASP A 76 -5.33 5.79 -10.17
C ASP A 76 -4.24 4.94 -9.53
N LEU A 77 -3.23 4.53 -10.31
CA LEU A 77 -2.07 3.80 -9.77
C LEU A 77 -1.27 4.67 -8.80
N MET A 78 -1.07 5.94 -9.14
CA MET A 78 -0.34 6.87 -8.28
C MET A 78 -1.06 7.15 -6.96
N LYS A 79 -2.39 7.27 -7.01
CA LYS A 79 -3.23 7.45 -5.81
C LYS A 79 -3.14 6.25 -4.88
N ASP A 80 -3.17 5.04 -5.42
CA ASP A 80 -3.02 3.83 -4.62
C ASP A 80 -1.60 3.72 -4.06
N PHE A 81 -0.56 4.02 -4.86
CA PHE A 81 0.84 4.05 -4.41
C PHE A 81 1.04 4.95 -3.17
N LYS A 82 0.43 6.15 -3.15
CA LYS A 82 0.49 7.07 -2.00
C LYS A 82 0.00 6.45 -0.69
N LYS A 83 -0.98 5.54 -0.74
CA LYS A 83 -1.51 4.86 0.46
C LYS A 83 -0.52 3.87 1.06
N PHE A 84 0.43 3.37 0.27
CA PHE A 84 1.48 2.45 0.71
C PHE A 84 2.72 3.18 1.26
N LEU A 85 2.71 4.51 1.27
CA LEU A 85 3.82 5.30 1.78
C LEU A 85 3.69 5.55 3.29
N PRO A 86 4.68 5.16 4.11
CA PRO A 86 4.60 5.23 5.57
C PRO A 86 4.52 6.66 6.15
N GLU A 87 4.77 7.71 5.35
CA GLU A 87 4.62 9.12 5.80
C GLU A 87 3.21 9.68 5.62
N THR A 88 2.37 9.13 4.74
CA THR A 88 1.06 9.74 4.42
C THR A 88 0.00 9.50 5.51
N THR A 89 0.18 8.48 6.35
CA THR A 89 -0.66 8.21 7.52
C THR A 89 -0.20 8.93 8.80
N ALA A 90 0.99 9.55 8.81
CA ALA A 90 1.56 10.19 10.00
C ALA A 90 1.67 11.72 9.92
N TYR A 91 1.70 12.34 8.73
CA TYR A 91 1.73 13.81 8.59
C TYR A 91 0.37 14.50 8.80
N GLY A 92 -0.61 13.78 9.33
CA GLY A 92 -1.89 14.31 9.77
C GLY A 92 -1.97 14.41 11.29
N ARG A 93 -1.04 15.10 11.95
CA ARG A 93 -1.29 15.79 13.22
C ARG A 93 -0.29 16.89 13.51
#